data_AF-A0A356IRV3-F1
#
_entry.id   AF-A0A356IRV3-F1
#
_cell.length_a   1.000
_cell.length_b   1.000
_cell.length_c   1.000
_cell.angle_alpha   90.00
_cell.angle_beta   90.00
_cell.angle_gamma   90.00
#
_symmetry.space_group_name_H-M   'P 1'
#
loop_
_entity.id
_entity.type
_entity.pdbx_description
1 polymer ?
#
loop_
_entity_poly.entity_id
_entity_poly.type
_entity_poly.pdbx_seq_one_letter_code
_entity_poly.pdbx_strand_id
1 'polypeptide(L)'
;RGAGKVVPDKTYSFKPGEDVIHFEKHGSEIAEVLGDNSYDLTKYLEDANSVIKNGQFSTELNAFVSVPGGQGSAKGLMVGMDRTTGEITTMHMKPIKFFETKAPSLGWQSQPKSDLSDLIGPNPNLGWKAPYPYKSN
;
A
#
# COMPACT_ATOMS: atom_id res chain seq x y z
N ARG A 1 15.84 -33.02 -2.75
CA ARG A 1 14.46 -32.58 -3.06
C ARG A 1 13.76 -32.30 -1.74
N GLY A 2 13.84 -31.07 -1.23
CA GLY A 2 13.06 -30.64 -0.07
C GLY A 2 11.84 -29.91 -0.60
N ALA A 3 10.65 -30.51 -0.45
CA ALA A 3 9.41 -29.81 -0.71
C ALA A 3 9.31 -28.69 0.34
N GLY A 4 9.61 -27.45 -0.08
CA GLY A 4 9.32 -26.28 0.73
C GLY A 4 7.83 -26.30 1.01
N LYS A 5 7.44 -26.33 2.30
CA LYS A 5 6.06 -26.14 2.70
C LYS A 5 5.57 -24.86 2.03
N VAL A 6 4.62 -24.98 1.11
CA VAL A 6 3.81 -23.85 0.68
C VAL A 6 3.05 -23.42 1.92
N VAL A 7 3.55 -22.39 2.60
CA VAL A 7 2.81 -21.74 3.67
C VAL A 7 1.56 -21.17 2.97
N PRO A 8 0.33 -21.54 3.36
CA PRO A 8 -0.84 -20.90 2.77
C PRO A 8 -0.68 -19.40 2.97
N ASP A 9 -0.77 -18.64 1.87
CA ASP A 9 -0.72 -17.17 1.90
C ASP A 9 -1.68 -16.70 2.99
N LYS A 10 -1.14 -16.16 4.08
CA LYS A 10 -1.95 -15.73 5.21
C LYS A 10 -2.75 -14.51 4.75
N THR A 11 -4.06 -14.70 4.59
CA THR A 11 -5.00 -13.60 4.39
C THR A 11 -5.34 -12.97 5.73
N TYR A 12 -5.26 -11.65 5.80
CA TYR A 12 -5.60 -10.83 6.95
C TYR A 12 -7.00 -10.25 6.77
N SER A 13 -7.72 -10.09 7.87
CA SER A 13 -8.99 -9.38 7.94
C SER A 13 -8.81 -8.04 8.63
N PHE A 14 -9.70 -7.10 8.32
CA PHE A 14 -9.85 -5.92 9.16
C PHE A 14 -10.41 -6.32 10.53
N LYS A 15 -10.11 -5.50 11.52
CA LYS A 15 -10.87 -5.50 12.76
C LYS A 15 -12.35 -5.32 12.45
N PRO A 16 -13.24 -5.93 13.25
CA PRO A 16 -14.69 -5.84 13.01
C PRO A 16 -15.16 -4.39 12.80
N GLY A 17 -15.68 -4.09 11.60
CA GLY A 17 -16.25 -2.80 11.22
C GLY A 17 -15.26 -1.76 10.68
N GLU A 18 -13.95 -1.97 10.84
CA GLU A 18 -12.94 -1.02 10.33
C GLU A 18 -12.84 -1.03 8.80
N ASP A 19 -13.15 -2.17 8.17
CA ASP A 19 -13.27 -2.31 6.72
C ASP A 19 -14.31 -1.33 6.16
N VAL A 20 -15.53 -1.35 6.70
CA VAL A 20 -16.63 -0.50 6.24
C VAL A 20 -16.34 0.97 6.51
N ILE A 21 -15.93 1.31 7.74
CA ILE A 21 -15.71 2.71 8.16
C ILE A 21 -14.60 3.37 7.32
N HIS A 22 -13.54 2.64 7.01
CA HIS A 22 -12.45 3.18 6.20
C HIS A 22 -12.73 3.13 4.71
N PHE A 23 -13.44 2.12 4.21
CA PHE A 23 -13.87 2.06 2.81
C PHE A 23 -14.79 3.23 2.46
N GLU A 24 -15.79 3.54 3.29
CA GLU A 24 -16.70 4.67 3.06
C GLU A 24 -15.98 6.03 2.98
N LYS A 25 -14.83 6.16 3.68
CA LYS A 25 -14.05 7.40 3.72
C LYS A 25 -12.96 7.49 2.66
N HIS A 26 -12.34 6.36 2.30
CA HIS A 26 -11.11 6.34 1.51
C HIS A 26 -11.22 5.53 0.21
N GLY A 27 -12.26 4.71 0.07
CA GLY A 27 -12.46 3.83 -1.08
C GLY A 27 -12.45 4.59 -2.40
N SER A 28 -13.14 5.74 -2.49
CA SER A 28 -13.17 6.54 -3.71
C SER A 28 -11.81 7.13 -4.10
N GLU A 29 -11.01 7.62 -3.14
CA GLU A 29 -9.66 8.13 -3.43
C GLU A 29 -8.74 7.01 -3.93
N ILE A 30 -8.84 5.82 -3.33
CA ILE A 30 -8.03 4.67 -3.72
C ILE A 30 -8.45 4.18 -5.11
N ALA A 31 -9.76 4.07 -5.36
CA ALA A 31 -10.33 3.72 -6.66
C ALA A 31 -9.84 4.66 -7.78
N GLU A 32 -9.84 5.97 -7.53
CA GLU A 32 -9.37 6.98 -8.49
C GLU A 32 -7.88 6.79 -8.82
N VAL A 33 -7.04 6.61 -7.79
CA VAL A 33 -5.59 6.40 -7.97
C VAL A 33 -5.30 5.09 -8.71
N LEU A 34 -6.09 4.04 -8.46
CA LEU A 34 -5.95 2.74 -9.11
C LEU A 34 -6.63 2.69 -10.49
N GLY A 35 -7.45 3.68 -10.85
CA GLY A 35 -8.22 3.69 -12.09
C GLY A 35 -9.31 2.61 -12.14
N ASP A 36 -9.84 2.17 -11.00
CA ASP A 36 -10.87 1.13 -10.92
C ASP A 36 -12.24 1.72 -10.57
N ASN A 37 -13.10 1.88 -11.58
CA ASN A 37 -14.46 2.41 -11.41
C ASN A 37 -15.45 1.41 -10.78
N SER A 38 -15.03 0.16 -10.59
CA SER A 38 -15.84 -0.92 -10.00
C SER A 38 -15.28 -1.36 -8.64
N TYR A 39 -14.69 -0.42 -7.92
CA TYR A 39 -14.01 -0.66 -6.66
C TYR A 39 -15.02 -0.85 -5.52
N ASP A 40 -14.95 -1.99 -4.84
CA ASP A 40 -15.86 -2.38 -3.76
C ASP A 40 -15.08 -2.84 -2.51
N LEU A 41 -15.80 -3.22 -1.46
CA LEU A 41 -15.20 -3.66 -0.20
C LEU A 41 -14.36 -4.94 -0.36
N THR A 42 -14.72 -5.82 -1.31
CA THR A 42 -13.97 -7.04 -1.60
C THR A 42 -12.60 -6.68 -2.14
N LYS A 43 -12.56 -5.81 -3.16
CA LYS A 43 -11.30 -5.31 -3.74
C LYS A 43 -10.47 -4.50 -2.75
N TYR A 44 -11.12 -3.73 -1.88
CA TYR A 44 -10.46 -3.03 -0.79
C TYR A 44 -9.72 -3.99 0.15
N LEU A 45 -10.33 -5.13 0.50
CA LEU A 45 -9.67 -6.17 1.30
C LEU A 45 -8.56 -6.89 0.54
N GLU A 46 -8.77 -7.18 -0.75
CA GLU A 46 -7.77 -7.81 -1.62
C GLU A 46 -6.53 -6.92 -1.76
N ASP A 47 -6.72 -5.61 -1.95
CA ASP A 47 -5.65 -4.62 -1.99
C ASP A 47 -4.88 -4.56 -0.68
N ALA A 48 -5.57 -4.49 0.45
CA ALA A 48 -4.92 -4.44 1.74
C ALA A 48 -4.01 -5.67 1.95
N ASN A 49 -4.49 -6.84 1.55
CA ASN A 49 -3.71 -8.08 1.58
C ASN A 49 -2.55 -8.09 0.57
N SER A 50 -2.74 -7.52 -0.63
CA SER A 50 -1.67 -7.37 -1.62
C SER A 50 -0.55 -6.47 -1.09
N VAL A 51 -0.89 -5.36 -0.42
CA VAL A 51 0.09 -4.47 0.23
C VAL A 51 0.82 -5.19 1.36
N ILE A 52 0.12 -5.94 2.21
CA ILE A 52 0.77 -6.71 3.29
C ILE A 52 1.73 -7.76 2.72
N LYS A 53 1.35 -8.43 1.63
CA LYS A 53 2.15 -9.48 1.01
C LYS A 53 3.37 -8.95 0.27
N ASN A 54 3.22 -7.86 -0.46
CA ASN A 54 4.22 -7.40 -1.44
C ASN A 54 4.95 -6.11 -1.04
N GLY A 55 4.37 -5.35 -0.10
CA GLY A 55 4.87 -4.07 0.35
C GLY A 55 6.02 -4.16 1.36
N GLN A 56 6.47 -3.00 1.83
CA GLN A 56 7.49 -2.85 2.85
C GLN A 56 6.83 -2.55 4.20
N PHE A 57 7.28 -3.21 5.27
CA PHE A 57 6.82 -2.87 6.62
C PHE A 57 7.59 -1.67 7.18
N SER A 58 6.88 -0.65 7.68
CA SER A 58 7.46 0.43 8.48
C SER A 58 7.13 0.22 9.95
N THR A 59 8.17 0.17 10.77
CA THR A 59 8.03 0.07 12.23
C THR A 59 7.50 1.36 12.85
N GLU A 60 7.83 2.53 12.29
CA GLU A 60 7.37 3.82 12.78
C GLU A 60 5.85 3.99 12.64
N LEU A 61 5.30 3.51 11.53
CA LEU A 61 3.87 3.56 11.24
C LEU A 61 3.13 2.32 11.76
N ASN A 62 3.85 1.25 12.09
CA ASN A 62 3.27 -0.07 12.33
C ASN A 62 2.32 -0.50 11.20
N ALA A 63 2.81 -0.36 9.97
CA ALA A 63 2.02 -0.50 8.76
C ALA A 63 2.85 -1.09 7.62
N PHE A 64 2.17 -1.81 6.71
CA PHE A 64 2.71 -2.15 5.41
C PHE A 64 2.43 -1.03 4.43
N VAL A 65 3.41 -0.71 3.58
CA VAL A 65 3.29 0.36 2.59
C VAL A 65 3.70 -0.15 1.21
N SER A 66 2.99 0.28 0.18
CA SER A 66 3.38 0.07 -1.22
C SER A 66 3.11 1.33 -2.02
N VAL A 67 3.75 1.47 -3.18
CA VAL A 67 3.45 2.56 -4.11
C VAL A 67 2.65 1.99 -5.29
N PRO A 68 1.32 2.20 -5.33
CA PRO A 68 0.48 1.70 -6.41
C PRO A 68 0.69 2.44 -7.74
N GLY A 69 1.32 3.63 -7.75
CA GLY A 69 1.77 4.28 -8.99
C GLY A 69 2.31 5.72 -8.82
N GLY A 70 2.82 6.28 -9.92
CA GLY A 70 2.96 7.74 -10.16
C GLY A 70 4.34 8.27 -10.56
N GLN A 71 4.38 9.05 -11.66
CA GLN A 71 5.41 10.05 -11.97
C GLN A 71 4.78 11.44 -11.81
N GLY A 72 5.26 12.26 -10.85
CA GLY A 72 4.80 13.64 -10.60
C GLY A 72 3.79 13.84 -9.46
N SER A 73 3.15 12.77 -8.97
CA SER A 73 2.23 12.81 -7.81
C SER A 73 2.10 11.44 -7.14
N ALA A 74 3.22 10.77 -6.87
CA ALA A 74 3.16 9.44 -6.29
C ALA A 74 2.52 9.49 -4.91
N LYS A 75 1.70 8.48 -4.64
CA LYS A 75 1.11 8.24 -3.34
C LYS A 75 1.45 6.82 -2.94
N GLY A 76 1.64 6.60 -1.64
CA GLY A 76 1.76 5.28 -1.07
C GLY A 76 0.41 4.83 -0.51
N LEU A 77 0.07 3.57 -0.75
CA LEU A 77 -1.00 2.86 -0.08
C LEU A 77 -0.44 2.26 1.21
N MET A 78 -1.02 2.63 2.34
CA MET A 78 -0.58 2.26 3.69
C MET A 78 -1.66 1.42 4.37
N VAL A 79 -1.29 0.26 4.88
CA VAL A 79 -2.15 -0.67 5.62
C VAL A 79 -1.66 -0.79 7.05
N GLY A 80 -2.39 -0.20 7.98
CA GLY A 80 -2.07 -0.24 9.41
C GLY A 80 -2.46 -1.56 10.05
N MET A 81 -1.61 -2.05 10.96
CA MET A 81 -1.82 -3.32 11.64
C MET A 81 -2.07 -3.12 13.13
N ASP A 82 -2.84 -4.00 13.76
CA ASP A 82 -2.90 -4.11 15.21
C ASP A 82 -1.67 -4.87 15.73
N ARG A 83 -1.03 -4.34 16.77
CA ARG A 83 0.20 -4.94 17.33
C ARG A 83 -0.03 -6.26 18.06
N THR A 84 -1.23 -6.48 18.58
CA THR A 84 -1.59 -7.62 19.42
C THR A 84 -2.21 -8.72 18.58
N THR A 85 -3.19 -8.38 17.76
CA THR A 85 -3.97 -9.36 16.98
C THR A 85 -3.42 -9.58 15.59
N GLY A 86 -2.66 -8.61 15.05
CA GLY A 86 -2.20 -8.62 13.66
C GLY A 86 -3.33 -8.40 12.65
N GLU A 87 -4.51 -7.95 13.09
CA GLU A 87 -5.62 -7.57 12.20
C GLU A 87 -5.34 -6.21 11.54
N ILE A 88 -5.97 -5.97 10.39
CA ILE A 88 -5.88 -4.69 9.71
C ILE A 88 -6.72 -3.67 10.49
N THR A 89 -6.14 -2.52 10.80
CA THR A 89 -6.85 -1.42 11.48
C THR A 89 -7.27 -0.33 10.51
N THR A 90 -6.56 -0.17 9.39
CA THR A 90 -6.85 0.89 8.41
C THR A 90 -6.16 0.65 7.08
N MET A 91 -6.71 1.19 5.98
CA MET A 91 -5.98 1.34 4.71
C MET A 91 -6.19 2.73 4.10
N HIS A 92 -5.10 3.48 3.93
CA HIS A 92 -5.11 4.89 3.49
C HIS A 92 -4.17 5.11 2.31
N MET A 93 -4.56 6.02 1.42
CA MET A 93 -3.64 6.64 0.48
C MET A 93 -2.98 7.85 1.13
N LYS A 94 -1.65 7.99 1.01
CA LYS A 94 -0.89 9.16 1.53
C LYS A 94 0.14 9.64 0.50
N PRO A 95 0.45 10.94 0.45
CA PRO A 95 1.52 11.45 -0.42
C PRO A 95 2.89 10.97 0.07
N ILE A 96 3.89 10.86 -0.82
CA ILE A 96 5.25 10.45 -0.43
C ILE A 96 5.84 11.32 0.69
N LYS A 97 5.56 12.63 0.70
CA LYS A 97 5.99 13.55 1.77
C LYS A 97 5.54 13.12 3.18
N PHE A 98 4.39 12.48 3.29
CA PHE A 98 3.92 11.92 4.57
C PHE A 98 4.86 10.82 5.05
N PHE A 99 5.21 9.89 4.16
CA PHE A 99 6.11 8.77 4.47
C PHE A 99 7.53 9.25 4.74
N GLU A 100 8.03 10.19 3.94
CA GLU A 100 9.34 10.85 4.15
C GLU A 100 9.45 11.41 5.58
N THR A 101 8.37 12.02 6.09
CA THR A 101 8.35 12.64 7.42
C THR A 101 8.07 11.63 8.55
N LYS A 102 7.18 10.66 8.32
CA LYS A 102 6.63 9.78 9.38
C LYS A 102 7.27 8.40 9.44
N ALA A 103 7.92 7.98 8.36
CA ALA A 103 8.60 6.70 8.22
C ALA A 103 9.92 6.89 7.44
N PRO A 104 10.88 7.67 7.97
CA PRO A 104 12.14 7.95 7.29
C PRO A 104 12.93 6.67 6.96
N SER A 105 12.71 5.56 7.69
CA SER A 105 13.32 4.26 7.38
C SER A 105 12.98 3.71 5.99
N LEU A 106 11.90 4.19 5.36
CA LEU A 106 11.53 3.81 3.99
C LEU A 106 12.50 4.40 2.95
N GLY A 107 13.18 5.49 3.27
CA GLY A 107 14.06 6.21 2.35
C GLY A 107 13.34 6.87 1.17
N TRP A 108 12.01 7.04 1.25
CA TRP A 108 11.22 7.69 0.20
C TRP A 108 11.34 9.21 0.32
N GLN A 109 11.44 9.89 -0.82
CA GLN A 109 11.65 11.33 -0.92
C GLN A 109 10.67 11.94 -1.91
N SER A 110 9.92 12.93 -1.44
CA SER A 110 9.03 13.68 -2.32
C SER A 110 9.83 14.65 -3.21
N GLN A 111 9.43 14.78 -4.47
CA GLN A 111 10.06 15.71 -5.43
C GLN A 111 9.07 16.83 -5.82
N PRO A 112 9.56 18.02 -6.22
CA PRO A 112 8.71 19.07 -6.78
C PRO A 112 7.94 18.56 -8.00
N LYS A 113 6.70 19.02 -8.21
CA LYS A 113 5.84 18.58 -9.32
C LYS A 113 6.43 18.77 -10.73
N SER A 114 7.42 19.66 -10.89
CA SER A 114 8.16 19.89 -12.13
C SER A 114 9.21 18.82 -12.43
N ASP A 115 9.64 18.11 -11.39
CA ASP A 115 10.71 17.14 -11.44
C ASP A 115 10.04 15.77 -11.46
N LEU A 116 10.20 15.09 -12.59
CA LEU A 116 9.47 13.88 -12.88
C LEU A 116 9.74 12.80 -11.82
N SER A 117 8.68 12.42 -11.07
CA SER A 117 8.56 11.36 -10.06
C SER A 117 9.21 11.59 -8.68
N ASP A 118 8.42 11.32 -7.63
CA ASP A 118 8.93 11.12 -6.28
C ASP A 118 9.94 9.96 -6.31
N LEU A 119 11.08 10.11 -5.62
CA LEU A 119 12.12 9.09 -5.56
C LEU A 119 11.81 8.13 -4.41
N ILE A 120 11.59 6.86 -4.74
CA ILE A 120 11.29 5.81 -3.76
C ILE A 120 12.61 5.11 -3.40
N GLY A 121 13.22 5.46 -2.26
CA GLY A 121 14.48 4.87 -1.82
C GLY A 121 15.71 5.37 -2.60
N PRO A 122 16.94 4.96 -2.19
CA PRO A 122 18.17 5.34 -2.87
C PRO A 122 18.36 4.66 -4.25
N ASN A 123 17.46 3.76 -4.63
CA ASN A 123 17.51 3.03 -5.88
C ASN A 123 16.13 3.05 -6.55
N PRO A 124 15.93 3.80 -7.66
CA PRO A 124 14.65 3.90 -8.35
C PRO A 124 14.13 2.56 -8.89
N ASN A 125 14.99 1.53 -8.99
CA ASN A 125 14.62 0.18 -9.42
C ASN A 125 14.07 -0.72 -8.30
N LEU A 126 14.13 -0.30 -7.03
CA LEU A 126 13.69 -1.12 -5.87
C LEU A 126 12.27 -0.79 -5.40
N GLY A 127 11.71 0.35 -5.81
CA GLY A 127 10.45 0.88 -5.28
C GLY A 127 9.19 0.51 -6.06
N TRP A 128 9.31 0.04 -7.31
CA TRP A 128 8.17 -0.39 -8.11
C TRP A 128 7.92 -1.90 -7.94
N LYS A 129 6.99 -2.23 -7.06
CA LYS A 129 6.24 -3.48 -7.15
C LYS A 129 4.78 -3.09 -7.32
N ALA A 130 4.33 -3.07 -8.57
CA ALA A 130 2.92 -2.92 -8.88
C ALA A 130 2.15 -4.02 -8.13
N PRO A 131 1.12 -3.70 -7.33
CA PRO A 131 0.23 -4.72 -6.78
C PRO A 131 -0.67 -5.37 -7.85
N TYR A 132 -0.62 -4.89 -9.11
CA TYR A 132 -1.41 -5.43 -10.21
C TYR A 132 -0.58 -5.67 -11.48
N PRO A 133 -0.78 -6.79 -12.20
CA PRO A 133 -0.19 -6.98 -13.51
C PRO A 133 -0.74 -5.89 -14.44
N TYR A 134 0.18 -5.08 -14.98
CA TYR A 134 -0.08 -4.20 -16.10
C TYR A 134 -0.74 -5.02 -17.22
N LYS A 135 -2.03 -4.81 -17.48
CA LYS A 135 -2.63 -5.31 -18.71
C LYS A 135 -2.10 -4.44 -19.84
N SER A 136 -1.16 -4.97 -20.61
CA SER A 136 -0.92 -4.48 -21.96
C SER A 136 -2.22 -4.61 -22.74
N ASN A 137 -2.66 -3.51 -23.37
CA ASN A 137 -3.79 -3.49 -24.30
C ASN A 137 -3.72 -4.61 -25.33
#